data_AF-I0IHK5-F1
#
_entry.id   AF-I0IHK5-F1
#
_cell.length_a   1.000
_cell.length_b   1.000
_cell.length_c   1.000
_cell.angle_alpha   90.00
_cell.angle_beta   90.00
_cell.angle_gamma   90.00
#
_symmetry.space_group_name_H-M   'P 1'
#
loop_
_entity.id
_entity.type
_entity.pdbx_description
1 polymer ?
#
loop_
_entity_poly.entity_id
_entity_poly.type
_entity_poly.pdbx_seq_one_letter_code
_entity_poly.pdbx_strand_id
1 'polypeptide(L)'
;MSQAAASTASAARTAGGFAAGVSDRLNPIVVKELRQAVKSWFIVGLLLLLLSVLTLIQVIWVMSSTDLGSTSSDGGRDLFLVFQGTLLAIALLGLPVYTGVRLAAERASATSDLLYVTTIRPWSIVWGKLAAGVVVTLLVFAACAPFMIVTYLMRGIDPPTILFVLGLDFLLVLSGLVLAIFLGALPVGIGMKVFLGLIGVAVLLWTFGLTTGAVTSSLVFLGVGADFSDPEFLAGLGATLLLWGAGLLLLLLLVVAMIAPAAADRARPLRVFVTGMWVAGGLAAIGASAWYDEAAPIAIWLIGSFLVLMPALLIASSERDTFGPRQRRVIPEHPSLRLVQGLFSSGAAAGLLWATLLPILTVVLTFLLVPIFDGRGHDADELRYVILGTSVCGLFVLGYTLLATFLRQLFLKSPAKQLATGGIAAVLIAAAMLVPPLVAFALDPRGWDRSEADWLFLNPFGVFFRGGGDSVQGYDLLLLVISSGLVLAGLLLNARWFWKQWKRYAPLRPEESMALASDGVFVAP
;
A
#
# COMPACT_ATOMS: atom_id res chain seq x y z
N MET A 1 42.51 12.02 39.89
CA MET A 1 41.08 12.36 39.65
C MET A 1 40.87 13.48 38.62
N SER A 2 41.73 14.51 38.54
CA SER A 2 41.57 15.63 37.58
C SER A 2 41.71 15.26 36.09
N GLN A 3 42.68 14.42 35.71
CA GLN A 3 42.90 14.04 34.30
C GLN A 3 41.79 13.14 33.70
N ALA A 4 41.19 12.27 34.52
CA ALA A 4 40.09 11.40 34.06
C ALA A 4 38.82 12.22 33.75
N ALA A 5 38.51 13.24 34.57
CA ALA A 5 37.39 14.16 34.34
C ALA A 5 37.60 15.08 33.12
N ALA A 6 38.84 15.49 32.86
CA ALA A 6 39.18 16.28 31.68
C ALA A 6 39.07 15.46 30.38
N SER A 7 39.45 14.17 30.40
CA SER A 7 39.33 13.27 29.25
C SER A 7 37.87 12.97 28.87
N THR A 8 37.00 12.78 29.86
CA THR A 8 35.55 12.56 29.65
C THR A 8 34.86 13.84 29.18
N ALA A 9 35.25 15.01 29.69
CA ALA A 9 34.73 16.30 29.23
C ALA A 9 35.18 16.69 27.81
N SER A 10 36.35 16.20 27.37
CA SER A 10 36.85 16.36 25.99
C SER A 10 36.09 15.43 25.03
N ALA A 11 35.97 14.14 25.38
CA ALA A 11 35.22 13.16 24.60
C ALA A 11 33.74 13.54 24.44
N ALA A 12 33.10 14.07 25.50
CA ALA A 12 31.73 14.56 25.46
C ALA A 12 31.56 15.80 24.57
N ARG A 13 32.58 16.68 24.49
CA ARG A 13 32.57 17.86 23.60
C ARG A 13 32.76 17.49 22.14
N THR A 14 33.64 16.54 21.82
CA THR A 14 33.79 16.02 20.45
C THR A 14 32.57 15.23 19.99
N ALA A 15 31.98 14.42 20.87
CA ALA A 15 30.72 13.73 20.59
C ALA A 15 29.56 14.73 20.42
N GLY A 16 29.52 15.79 21.23
CA GLY A 16 28.54 16.87 21.11
C GLY A 16 28.68 17.67 19.81
N GLY A 17 29.91 17.97 19.37
CA GLY A 17 30.18 18.67 18.11
C GLY A 17 29.85 17.82 16.88
N PHE A 18 30.15 16.52 16.90
CA PHE A 18 29.76 15.59 15.84
C PHE A 18 28.24 15.40 15.80
N ALA A 19 27.59 15.24 16.96
CA ALA A 19 26.14 15.15 17.05
C ALA A 19 25.43 16.43 16.58
N ALA A 20 26.00 17.61 16.85
CA ALA A 20 25.47 18.89 16.36
C ALA A 20 25.61 19.03 14.83
N GLY A 21 26.76 18.67 14.26
CA GLY A 21 26.97 18.72 12.80
C GLY A 21 26.11 17.71 12.02
N VAL A 22 25.83 16.55 12.62
CA VAL A 22 24.89 15.56 12.08
C VAL A 22 23.44 16.06 12.26
N SER A 23 23.10 16.66 13.40
CA SER A 23 21.77 17.23 13.67
C SER A 23 21.41 18.39 12.71
N ASP A 24 22.36 19.24 12.34
CA ASP A 24 22.12 20.35 11.40
C ASP A 24 21.88 19.87 9.96
N ARG A 25 22.38 18.68 9.60
CA ARG A 25 22.17 18.06 8.29
C ARG A 25 20.95 17.13 8.25
N LEU A 26 20.52 16.62 9.41
CA LEU A 26 19.35 15.78 9.52
C LEU A 26 18.08 16.63 9.52
N ASN A 27 17.02 16.09 8.95
CA ASN A 27 15.70 16.70 9.01
C ASN A 27 15.32 16.93 10.50
N PRO A 28 15.00 18.17 10.92
CA PRO A 28 14.75 18.51 12.33
C PRO A 28 13.60 17.69 12.94
N ILE A 29 12.69 17.20 12.09
CA ILE A 29 11.62 16.28 12.50
C ILE A 29 12.19 14.97 13.03
N VAL A 30 13.20 14.40 12.38
CA VAL A 30 13.84 13.13 12.81
C VAL A 30 14.43 13.31 14.21
N VAL A 31 15.19 14.38 14.43
CA VAL A 31 15.84 14.66 15.72
C VAL A 31 14.80 14.84 16.83
N LYS A 32 13.70 15.56 16.56
CA LYS A 32 12.58 15.71 17.48
C LYS A 32 11.95 14.36 17.83
N GLU A 33 11.62 13.55 16.82
CA GLU A 33 10.95 12.27 17.00
C GLU A 33 11.83 11.26 17.74
N LEU A 34 13.13 11.19 17.42
CA LEU A 34 14.09 10.31 18.13
C LEU A 34 14.27 10.70 19.59
N ARG A 35 14.36 12.00 19.90
CA ARG A 35 14.42 12.47 21.29
C ARG A 35 13.18 12.08 22.09
N GLN A 36 12.02 12.11 21.44
CA GLN A 36 10.75 11.69 22.05
C GLN A 36 10.67 10.16 22.18
N ALA A 37 11.21 9.41 21.21
CA ALA A 37 11.26 7.96 21.23
C ALA A 37 12.07 7.41 22.40
N VAL A 38 13.29 7.92 22.61
CA VAL A 38 14.18 7.48 23.69
C VAL A 38 13.61 7.76 25.09
N LYS A 39 12.81 8.82 25.23
CA LYS A 39 12.13 9.16 26.50
C LYS A 39 10.79 8.46 26.68
N SER A 40 10.33 7.70 25.69
CA SER A 40 9.04 7.04 25.76
C SER A 40 9.13 5.78 26.62
N TRP A 41 8.36 5.75 27.70
CA TRP A 41 8.17 4.56 28.53
C TRP A 41 7.72 3.33 27.72
N PHE A 42 6.99 3.54 26.62
CA PHE A 42 6.57 2.46 25.75
C PHE A 42 7.76 1.78 25.04
N ILE A 43 8.67 2.56 24.44
CA ILE A 43 9.83 1.99 23.73
C ILE A 43 10.80 1.33 24.73
N VAL A 44 11.03 1.98 25.87
CA VAL A 44 11.87 1.40 26.94
C VAL A 44 11.25 0.10 27.45
N GLY A 45 9.95 0.09 27.70
CA GLY A 45 9.21 -1.11 28.11
C GLY A 45 9.25 -2.22 27.06
N LEU A 46 9.08 -1.88 25.77
CA LEU A 46 9.19 -2.83 24.66
C LEU A 46 10.58 -3.48 24.60
N LEU A 47 11.64 -2.68 24.73
CA LEU A 47 13.02 -3.16 24.72
C LEU A 47 13.32 -4.05 25.92
N LEU A 48 12.90 -3.64 27.13
CA LEU A 48 13.07 -4.42 28.34
C LEU A 48 12.27 -5.73 28.28
N LEU A 49 11.04 -5.70 27.76
CA LEU A 49 10.23 -6.89 27.53
C LEU A 49 10.93 -7.85 26.57
N LEU A 50 11.39 -7.37 25.41
CA LEU A 50 12.14 -8.18 24.44
C LEU A 50 13.34 -8.85 25.09
N LEU A 51 14.21 -8.08 25.75
CA LEU A 51 15.40 -8.62 26.39
C LEU A 51 15.07 -9.63 27.51
N SER A 52 14.03 -9.35 28.30
CA SER A 52 13.60 -10.24 29.38
C SER A 52 13.04 -11.56 28.87
N VAL A 53 12.27 -11.52 27.77
CA VAL A 53 11.71 -12.73 27.14
C VAL A 53 12.83 -13.54 26.48
N LEU A 54 13.76 -12.90 25.76
CA LEU A 54 14.89 -13.60 25.13
C LEU A 54 15.81 -14.26 26.16
N THR A 55 16.14 -13.57 27.27
CA THR A 55 16.93 -14.19 28.36
C THR A 55 16.18 -15.33 29.04
N LEU A 56 14.86 -15.19 29.27
CA LEU A 56 14.05 -16.25 29.83
C LEU A 56 14.03 -17.49 28.93
N ILE A 57 13.83 -17.31 27.62
CA ILE A 57 13.88 -18.40 26.63
C ILE A 57 15.25 -19.09 26.68
N GLN A 58 16.33 -18.32 26.69
CA GLN A 58 17.69 -18.86 26.76
C GLN A 58 17.91 -19.68 28.04
N VAL A 59 17.48 -19.18 29.20
CA VAL A 59 17.61 -19.89 30.49
C VAL A 59 16.79 -21.17 30.49
N ILE A 60 15.53 -21.12 30.03
CA ILE A 60 14.65 -22.30 29.95
C ILE A 60 15.28 -23.36 29.04
N TRP A 61 15.80 -22.97 27.88
CA TRP A 61 16.44 -23.89 26.94
C TRP A 61 17.63 -24.60 27.58
N VAL A 62 18.51 -23.85 28.27
CA VAL A 62 19.66 -24.42 29.00
C VAL A 62 19.21 -25.37 30.12
N MET A 63 18.16 -25.04 30.86
CA MET A 63 17.63 -25.91 31.94
C MET A 63 16.95 -27.18 31.42
N SER A 64 16.35 -27.12 30.23
CA SER A 64 15.66 -28.26 29.61
C SER A 64 16.60 -29.24 28.88
N SER A 65 17.84 -28.81 28.61
CA SER A 65 18.82 -29.61 27.88
C SER A 65 19.47 -30.62 28.82
N THR A 66 19.15 -31.91 28.67
CA THR A 66 19.66 -33.00 29.54
C THR A 66 21.14 -33.32 29.33
N ASP A 67 21.67 -32.98 28.16
CA ASP A 67 23.09 -33.13 27.81
C ASP A 67 23.73 -31.74 27.67
N LEU A 68 24.28 -31.22 28.76
CA LEU A 68 25.11 -30.01 28.76
C LEU A 68 26.43 -30.30 28.01
N GLY A 69 26.40 -30.39 26.68
CA GLY A 69 27.59 -30.64 25.86
C GLY A 69 27.34 -31.27 24.49
N SER A 70 26.19 -31.89 24.22
CA SER A 70 25.86 -32.39 22.88
C SER A 70 25.32 -31.22 22.04
N THR A 71 26.22 -30.54 21.34
CA THR A 71 25.85 -29.50 20.36
C THR A 71 25.30 -30.20 19.11
N SER A 72 24.02 -30.58 19.13
CA SER A 72 23.31 -30.98 17.93
C SER A 72 23.01 -29.74 17.08
N SER A 73 23.25 -29.83 15.78
CA SER A 73 22.99 -28.73 14.83
C SER A 73 21.52 -28.30 14.86
N ASP A 74 20.61 -29.25 15.12
CA ASP A 74 19.17 -29.01 15.16
C ASP A 74 18.75 -28.13 16.35
N GLY A 75 19.36 -28.29 17.53
CA GLY A 75 19.04 -27.47 18.70
C GLY A 75 19.38 -25.99 18.50
N GLY A 76 20.44 -25.68 17.74
CA GLY A 76 20.79 -24.31 17.39
C GLY A 76 19.81 -23.65 16.41
N ARG A 77 19.26 -24.42 15.48
CA ARG A 77 18.24 -23.96 14.50
C ARG A 77 16.92 -23.65 15.19
N ASP A 78 16.45 -24.55 16.05
CA ASP A 78 15.21 -24.37 16.77
C ASP A 78 15.27 -23.14 17.70
N LEU A 79 16.39 -22.97 18.42
CA LEU A 79 16.57 -21.80 19.27
C LEU A 79 16.61 -20.50 18.46
N PHE A 80 17.21 -20.52 17.27
CA PHE A 80 17.20 -19.38 16.35
C PHE A 80 15.77 -19.02 15.91
N LEU A 81 14.97 -19.99 15.47
CA LEU A 81 13.58 -19.75 15.06
C LEU A 81 12.74 -19.16 16.19
N VAL A 82 12.94 -19.62 17.43
CA VAL A 82 12.25 -19.08 18.61
C VAL A 82 12.70 -17.63 18.89
N PHE A 83 14.01 -17.33 18.86
CA PHE A 83 14.51 -15.97 19.05
C PHE A 83 14.06 -15.03 17.93
N GLN A 84 14.16 -15.47 16.68
CA GLN A 84 13.72 -14.73 15.49
C GLN A 84 12.22 -14.45 15.55
N GLY A 85 11.39 -15.46 15.80
CA GLY A 85 9.94 -15.31 15.95
C GLY A 85 9.56 -14.37 17.10
N THR A 86 10.26 -14.44 18.23
CA THR A 86 10.05 -13.54 19.38
C THR A 86 10.42 -12.09 19.05
N LEU A 87 11.60 -11.87 18.45
CA LEU A 87 12.05 -10.57 17.99
C LEU A 87 11.02 -9.95 17.05
N LEU A 88 10.65 -10.70 16.01
CA LEU A 88 9.76 -10.21 14.97
C LEU A 88 8.34 -9.97 15.52
N ALA A 89 7.80 -10.85 16.37
CA ALA A 89 6.48 -10.65 16.98
C ALA A 89 6.43 -9.36 17.81
N ILE A 90 7.44 -9.14 18.68
CA ILE A 90 7.49 -7.95 19.53
C ILE A 90 7.73 -6.69 18.70
N ALA A 91 8.66 -6.72 17.73
CA ALA A 91 8.97 -5.57 16.89
C ALA A 91 7.81 -5.19 15.96
N LEU A 92 7.16 -6.17 15.34
CA LEU A 92 6.06 -5.98 14.39
C LEU A 92 4.78 -5.50 15.07
N LEU A 93 4.52 -5.91 16.31
CA LEU A 93 3.37 -5.41 17.07
C LEU A 93 3.67 -4.06 17.76
N GLY A 94 4.86 -3.90 18.33
CA GLY A 94 5.20 -2.73 19.13
C GLY A 94 5.47 -1.47 18.30
N LEU A 95 6.36 -1.56 17.31
CA LEU A 95 6.90 -0.38 16.61
C LEU A 95 5.88 0.28 15.67
N PRO A 96 5.13 -0.47 14.85
CA PRO A 96 4.02 0.09 14.07
C PRO A 96 2.95 0.75 14.95
N VAL A 97 2.53 0.10 16.03
CA VAL A 97 1.51 0.67 16.93
C VAL A 97 1.99 1.99 17.54
N TYR A 98 3.25 2.04 18.00
CA TYR A 98 3.86 3.26 18.53
C TYR A 98 3.83 4.41 17.51
N THR A 99 4.29 4.16 16.28
CA THR A 99 4.38 5.20 15.24
C THR A 99 3.00 5.64 14.74
N GLY A 100 2.08 4.70 14.54
CA GLY A 100 0.70 4.96 14.09
C GLY A 100 -0.11 5.76 15.10
N VAL A 101 -0.07 5.37 16.39
CA VAL A 101 -0.81 6.08 17.46
C VAL A 101 -0.31 7.50 17.63
N ARG A 102 1.02 7.73 17.58
CA ARG A 102 1.57 9.09 17.71
C ARG A 102 1.17 9.99 16.54
N LEU A 103 1.17 9.47 15.32
CA LEU A 103 0.70 10.21 14.16
C LEU A 103 -0.82 10.48 14.23
N ALA A 104 -1.61 9.49 14.65
CA ALA A 104 -3.05 9.65 14.82
C ALA A 104 -3.38 10.73 15.87
N ALA A 105 -2.64 10.75 16.99
CA ALA A 105 -2.77 11.75 18.04
C ALA A 105 -2.39 13.15 17.54
N GLU A 106 -1.29 13.29 16.80
CA GLU A 106 -0.88 14.58 16.21
C GLU A 106 -1.95 15.12 15.25
N ARG A 107 -2.60 14.24 14.47
CA ARG A 107 -3.68 14.63 13.56
C ARG A 107 -4.96 15.02 14.30
N ALA A 108 -5.27 14.34 15.40
CA ALA A 108 -6.41 14.71 16.26
C ALA A 108 -6.19 16.10 16.87
N SER A 109 -4.98 16.40 17.36
CA SER A 109 -4.63 17.72 17.92
C SER A 109 -4.45 18.82 16.86
N ALA A 110 -3.96 18.50 15.67
CA ALA A 110 -3.79 19.48 14.59
C ALA A 110 -5.13 19.96 14.01
N THR A 111 -6.19 19.17 14.18
CA THR A 111 -7.55 19.54 13.76
C THR A 111 -8.13 20.66 14.63
N SER A 112 -7.58 20.92 15.82
CA SER A 112 -8.19 21.85 16.78
C SER A 112 -7.67 23.30 16.78
N ASP A 113 -6.49 23.66 16.22
CA ASP A 113 -6.06 25.09 16.31
C ASP A 113 -4.91 25.58 15.40
N LEU A 114 -4.34 24.77 14.49
CA LEU A 114 -3.22 25.25 13.67
C LEU A 114 -3.34 24.84 12.19
N LEU A 115 -4.49 25.18 11.62
CA LEU A 115 -4.55 25.43 10.18
C LEU A 115 -3.99 26.84 9.97
N TYR A 116 -3.28 27.06 8.87
CA TYR A 116 -2.63 28.31 8.46
C TYR A 116 -1.18 28.47 8.94
N VAL A 117 -0.28 28.25 7.98
CA VAL A 117 1.13 28.69 7.95
C VAL A 117 2.13 27.75 8.61
N THR A 118 2.37 26.58 8.00
CA THR A 118 3.71 25.96 8.07
C THR A 118 4.31 25.88 6.67
N THR A 119 5.59 26.24 6.54
CA THR A 119 6.37 26.20 5.29
C THR A 119 6.98 24.82 5.01
N ILE A 120 6.72 23.83 5.88
CA ILE A 120 7.32 22.51 5.80
C ILE A 120 6.62 21.69 4.71
N ARG A 121 7.42 21.12 3.80
CA ARG A 121 6.92 20.24 2.73
C ARG A 121 6.33 18.96 3.34
N PRO A 122 5.11 18.53 2.95
CA PRO A 122 4.48 17.31 3.47
C PRO A 122 5.36 16.05 3.36
N TRP A 123 6.15 15.96 2.29
CA TRP A 123 7.13 14.90 2.07
C TRP A 123 8.16 14.79 3.21
N SER A 124 8.69 15.93 3.68
CA SER A 124 9.67 15.97 4.77
C SER A 124 9.09 15.51 6.10
N ILE A 125 7.78 15.68 6.32
CA ILE A 125 7.10 15.20 7.53
C ILE A 125 7.05 13.68 7.55
N VAL A 126 6.59 13.09 6.44
CA VAL A 126 6.42 11.63 6.33
C VAL A 126 7.77 10.92 6.41
N TRP A 127 8.77 11.38 5.66
CA TRP A 127 10.13 10.82 5.73
C TRP A 127 10.78 11.00 7.10
N GLY A 128 10.53 12.12 7.77
CA GLY A 128 11.05 12.35 9.11
C GLY A 128 10.52 11.31 10.11
N LYS A 129 9.23 10.98 10.03
CA LYS A 129 8.60 9.96 10.88
C LYS A 129 9.05 8.54 10.53
N LEU A 130 9.11 8.21 9.24
CA LEU A 130 9.58 6.91 8.78
C LEU A 130 11.04 6.68 9.20
N ALA A 131 11.93 7.64 8.97
CA ALA A 131 13.34 7.54 9.34
C ALA A 131 13.54 7.39 10.86
N ALA A 132 12.76 8.12 11.67
CA ALA A 132 12.80 7.94 13.12
C ALA A 132 12.35 6.53 13.53
N GLY A 133 11.27 6.00 12.93
CA GLY A 133 10.83 4.62 13.17
C GLY A 133 11.86 3.57 12.75
N VAL A 134 12.51 3.77 11.61
CA VAL A 134 13.60 2.90 11.12
C VAL A 134 14.78 2.86 12.11
N VAL A 135 15.21 4.02 12.62
CA VAL A 135 16.31 4.07 13.60
C VAL A 135 15.94 3.33 14.90
N VAL A 136 14.71 3.49 15.39
CA VAL A 136 14.24 2.74 16.56
C VAL A 136 14.19 1.23 16.27
N THR A 137 13.78 0.84 15.05
CA THR A 137 13.79 -0.57 14.62
C THR A 137 15.20 -1.14 14.62
N LEU A 138 16.17 -0.41 14.03
CA LEU A 138 17.58 -0.81 14.03
C LEU A 138 18.14 -0.94 15.45
N LEU A 139 17.73 -0.07 16.38
CA LEU A 139 18.10 -0.18 17.79
C LEU A 139 17.60 -1.48 18.43
N VAL A 140 16.33 -1.85 18.17
CA VAL A 140 15.72 -3.10 18.67
C VAL A 140 16.44 -4.32 18.10
N PHE A 141 16.73 -4.32 16.80
CA PHE A 141 17.45 -5.42 16.14
C PHE A 141 18.90 -5.53 16.67
N ALA A 142 19.59 -4.40 16.83
CA ALA A 142 20.95 -4.38 17.39
C ALA A 142 20.99 -4.92 18.83
N ALA A 143 19.97 -4.64 19.64
CA ALA A 143 19.86 -5.18 20.99
C ALA A 143 19.64 -6.71 21.01
N CYS A 144 19.03 -7.27 19.96
CA CYS A 144 18.81 -8.71 19.82
C CYS A 144 20.03 -9.45 19.23
N ALA A 145 20.94 -8.75 18.55
CA ALA A 145 22.09 -9.36 17.87
C ALA A 145 22.95 -10.30 18.75
N PRO A 146 23.24 -10.00 20.03
CA PRO A 146 24.02 -10.91 20.88
C PRO A 146 23.36 -12.28 21.06
N PHE A 147 22.03 -12.35 21.15
CA PHE A 147 21.29 -13.61 21.28
C PHE A 147 21.37 -14.43 19.99
N MET A 148 21.30 -13.77 18.83
CA MET A 148 21.42 -14.42 17.53
C MET A 148 22.81 -15.03 17.32
N ILE A 149 23.88 -14.37 17.77
CA ILE A 149 25.26 -14.89 17.67
C ILE A 149 25.46 -16.18 18.48
N VAL A 150 24.76 -16.35 19.61
CA VAL A 150 24.82 -17.60 20.39
C VAL A 150 24.33 -18.80 19.57
N THR A 151 23.31 -18.60 18.74
CA THR A 151 22.77 -19.69 17.89
C THR A 151 23.75 -20.14 16.80
N TYR A 152 24.56 -19.21 16.28
CA TYR A 152 25.66 -19.52 15.37
C TYR A 152 26.74 -20.38 16.05
N LEU A 153 27.10 -20.06 17.30
CA LEU A 153 28.11 -20.81 18.06
C LEU A 153 27.73 -22.28 18.28
N MET A 154 26.42 -22.59 18.32
CA MET A 154 25.90 -23.95 18.42
C MET A 154 25.94 -24.72 17.09
N ARG A 155 26.55 -24.16 16.03
CA ARG A 155 26.71 -24.78 14.70
C ARG A 155 25.37 -25.17 14.04
N GLY A 156 24.29 -24.46 14.36
CA GLY A 156 22.97 -24.72 13.79
C GLY A 156 22.75 -24.02 12.44
N ILE A 157 23.28 -22.82 12.26
CA ILE A 157 22.97 -21.94 11.13
C ILE A 157 24.24 -21.21 10.66
N ASP A 158 24.32 -20.94 9.36
CA ASP A 158 25.38 -20.12 8.76
C ASP A 158 25.11 -18.60 8.90
N PRO A 159 26.16 -17.76 9.08
CA PRO A 159 25.99 -16.31 9.25
C PRO A 159 25.27 -15.59 8.09
N PRO A 160 25.46 -15.95 6.81
CA PRO A 160 24.69 -15.40 5.69
C PRO A 160 23.18 -15.60 5.84
N THR A 161 22.74 -16.80 6.23
CA THR A 161 21.33 -17.10 6.50
C THR A 161 20.76 -16.22 7.62
N ILE A 162 21.51 -16.03 8.73
CA ILE A 162 21.09 -15.14 9.83
C ILE A 162 20.86 -13.72 9.32
N LEU A 163 21.82 -13.18 8.55
CA LEU A 163 21.72 -11.81 8.05
C LEU A 163 20.59 -11.65 7.04
N PHE A 164 20.37 -12.64 6.18
CA PHE A 164 19.30 -12.63 5.20
C PHE A 164 17.92 -12.66 5.87
N VAL A 165 17.72 -13.55 6.84
CA VAL A 165 16.47 -13.64 7.61
C VAL A 165 16.21 -12.35 8.40
N LEU A 166 17.22 -11.81 9.10
CA LEU A 166 17.09 -10.52 9.79
C LEU A 166 16.80 -9.37 8.81
N GLY A 167 17.33 -9.44 7.58
CA GLY A 167 16.99 -8.53 6.51
C GLY A 167 15.50 -8.58 6.16
N LEU A 168 14.96 -9.79 5.91
CA LEU A 168 13.53 -9.99 5.64
C LEU A 168 12.64 -9.52 6.79
N ASP A 169 13.02 -9.83 8.04
CA ASP A 169 12.34 -9.37 9.25
C ASP A 169 12.29 -7.84 9.32
N PHE A 170 13.41 -7.18 8.98
CA PHE A 170 13.48 -5.73 8.93
C PHE A 170 12.55 -5.15 7.85
N LEU A 171 12.48 -5.75 6.65
CA LEU A 171 11.56 -5.33 5.60
C LEU A 171 10.08 -5.50 6.04
N LEU A 172 9.77 -6.57 6.78
CA LEU A 172 8.42 -6.79 7.29
C LEU A 172 8.04 -5.73 8.35
N VAL A 173 8.93 -5.43 9.30
CA VAL A 173 8.70 -4.37 10.29
C VAL A 173 8.57 -3.00 9.61
N LEU A 174 9.40 -2.73 8.60
CA LEU A 174 9.31 -1.50 7.79
C LEU A 174 7.95 -1.39 7.09
N SER A 175 7.42 -2.49 6.57
CA SER A 175 6.06 -2.55 5.99
C SER A 175 5.00 -2.21 7.03
N GLY A 176 5.14 -2.75 8.25
CA GLY A 176 4.30 -2.40 9.39
C GLY A 176 4.36 -0.91 9.74
N LEU A 177 5.55 -0.31 9.77
CA LEU A 177 5.72 1.12 10.03
C LEU A 177 4.99 1.99 8.99
N VAL A 178 5.17 1.68 7.69
CA VAL A 178 4.52 2.42 6.60
C VAL A 178 2.99 2.25 6.68
N LEU A 179 2.50 1.04 6.94
CA LEU A 179 1.09 0.76 7.12
C LEU A 179 0.50 1.53 8.31
N ALA A 180 1.19 1.56 9.45
CA ALA A 180 0.74 2.29 10.62
C ALA A 180 0.73 3.82 10.40
N ILE A 181 1.73 4.35 9.70
CA ILE A 181 1.75 5.75 9.27
C ILE A 181 0.56 6.04 8.33
N PHE A 182 0.27 5.14 7.40
CA PHE A 182 -0.89 5.24 6.52
C PHE A 182 -2.21 5.28 7.29
N LEU A 183 -2.45 4.30 8.17
CA LEU A 183 -3.66 4.22 8.99
C LEU A 183 -3.80 5.43 9.94
N GLY A 184 -2.70 5.91 10.51
CA GLY A 184 -2.68 7.10 11.37
C GLY A 184 -3.06 8.39 10.64
N ALA A 185 -2.67 8.50 9.36
CA ALA A 185 -2.92 9.66 8.51
C ALA A 185 -4.36 9.76 7.99
N LEU A 186 -5.11 8.64 7.98
CA LEU A 186 -6.49 8.59 7.48
C LEU A 186 -7.39 9.64 8.17
N PRO A 187 -8.20 10.40 7.42
CA PRO A 187 -9.13 11.40 7.96
C PRO A 187 -10.44 10.74 8.42
N VAL A 188 -10.36 9.71 9.27
CA VAL A 188 -11.52 8.97 9.80
C VAL A 188 -11.62 9.14 11.31
N GLY A 189 -12.82 8.94 11.86
CA GLY A 189 -13.06 9.01 13.31
C GLY A 189 -12.24 7.97 14.08
N ILE A 190 -12.00 8.24 15.37
CA ILE A 190 -11.13 7.42 16.24
C ILE A 190 -11.57 5.95 16.25
N GLY A 191 -12.88 5.67 16.37
CA GLY A 191 -13.40 4.29 16.34
C GLY A 191 -13.06 3.53 15.04
N MET A 192 -13.20 4.18 13.88
CA MET A 192 -12.81 3.60 12.59
C MET A 192 -11.29 3.40 12.48
N LYS A 193 -10.48 4.31 13.04
CA LYS A 193 -9.02 4.12 13.09
C LYS A 193 -8.63 2.90 13.91
N VAL A 194 -9.29 2.67 15.05
CA VAL A 194 -9.06 1.49 15.89
C VAL A 194 -9.45 0.23 15.15
N PHE A 195 -10.63 0.21 14.53
CA PHE A 195 -11.10 -0.93 13.73
C PHE A 195 -10.14 -1.27 12.58
N LEU A 196 -9.75 -0.28 11.77
CA LEU A 196 -8.77 -0.46 10.68
C LEU A 196 -7.38 -0.82 11.23
N GLY A 197 -7.02 -0.32 12.40
CA GLY A 197 -5.79 -0.69 13.12
C GLY A 197 -5.77 -2.15 13.51
N LEU A 198 -6.88 -2.69 14.03
CA LEU A 198 -7.01 -4.12 14.36
C LEU A 198 -6.91 -5.00 13.12
N ILE A 199 -7.55 -4.59 12.01
CA ILE A 199 -7.39 -5.28 10.72
C ILE A 199 -5.93 -5.22 10.27
N GLY A 200 -5.28 -4.05 10.37
CA GLY A 200 -3.87 -3.89 10.05
C GLY A 200 -2.98 -4.82 10.87
N VAL A 201 -3.22 -4.93 12.18
CA VAL A 201 -2.52 -5.87 13.06
C VAL A 201 -2.78 -7.33 12.65
N ALA A 202 -4.02 -7.69 12.31
CA ALA A 202 -4.34 -9.04 11.84
C ALA A 202 -3.61 -9.38 10.54
N VAL A 203 -3.53 -8.44 9.59
CA VAL A 203 -2.74 -8.60 8.35
C VAL A 203 -1.25 -8.75 8.66
N LEU A 204 -0.71 -7.97 9.60
CA LEU A 204 0.68 -8.09 10.04
C LEU A 204 0.95 -9.44 10.72
N LEU A 205 0.02 -9.94 11.54
CA LEU A 205 0.14 -11.26 12.18
C LEU A 205 0.03 -12.41 11.17
N TRP A 206 -0.84 -12.28 10.18
CA TRP A 206 -0.95 -13.25 9.09
C TRP A 206 0.34 -13.31 8.26
N THR A 207 0.87 -12.14 7.87
CA THR A 207 2.13 -12.05 7.13
C THR A 207 3.32 -12.52 7.97
N PHE A 208 3.32 -12.27 9.28
CA PHE A 208 4.26 -12.85 10.23
C PHE A 208 4.22 -14.38 10.21
N GLY A 209 3.04 -14.99 10.30
CA GLY A 209 2.89 -16.44 10.29
C GLY A 209 3.38 -17.07 8.99
N LEU A 210 3.09 -16.45 7.84
CA LEU A 210 3.58 -16.91 6.54
C LEU A 210 5.10 -16.79 6.42
N THR A 211 5.67 -15.65 6.81
CA THR A 211 7.13 -15.41 6.72
C THR A 211 7.91 -16.34 7.65
N THR A 212 7.54 -16.42 8.93
CA THR A 212 8.21 -17.30 9.90
C THR A 212 7.96 -18.78 9.64
N GLY A 213 6.72 -19.15 9.31
CA GLY A 213 6.29 -20.55 9.20
C GLY A 213 6.71 -21.24 7.90
N ALA A 214 6.66 -20.55 6.76
CA ALA A 214 6.91 -21.16 5.45
C ALA A 214 8.27 -20.76 4.84
N VAL A 215 8.63 -19.47 4.92
CA VAL A 215 9.83 -18.95 4.25
C VAL A 215 11.06 -19.15 5.12
N THR A 216 11.05 -18.67 6.36
CA THR A 216 12.23 -18.73 7.24
C THR A 216 12.59 -20.16 7.64
N SER A 217 11.61 -21.01 7.94
CA SER A 217 11.84 -22.43 8.21
C SER A 217 12.58 -23.10 7.04
N SER A 218 12.06 -22.96 5.81
CA SER A 218 12.68 -23.51 4.60
C SER A 218 14.12 -23.02 4.41
N LEU A 219 14.37 -21.72 4.58
CA LEU A 219 15.72 -21.14 4.43
C LEU A 219 16.69 -21.60 5.52
N VAL A 220 16.21 -21.82 6.75
CA VAL A 220 17.04 -22.31 7.86
C VAL A 220 17.39 -23.80 7.69
N PHE A 221 16.49 -24.61 7.12
CA PHE A 221 16.73 -26.03 6.89
C PHE A 221 17.57 -26.31 5.63
N LEU A 222 17.32 -25.58 4.53
CA LEU A 222 17.99 -25.79 3.24
C LEU A 222 19.27 -24.95 3.08
N GLY A 223 19.37 -23.83 3.81
CA GLY A 223 20.47 -22.87 3.72
C GLY A 223 20.39 -21.98 2.47
N VAL A 224 20.71 -20.69 2.61
CA VAL A 224 20.52 -19.71 1.51
C VAL A 224 21.64 -19.79 0.45
N GLY A 225 22.75 -20.48 0.74
CA GLY A 225 23.94 -20.50 -0.11
C GLY A 225 23.75 -21.14 -1.50
N ALA A 226 22.89 -22.14 -1.63
CA ALA A 226 22.59 -22.77 -2.91
C ALA A 226 21.76 -21.84 -3.81
N ASP A 227 20.77 -21.18 -3.22
CA ASP A 227 19.78 -20.34 -3.93
C ASP A 227 20.41 -19.08 -4.53
N PHE A 228 21.36 -18.43 -3.85
CA PHE A 228 22.03 -17.22 -4.38
C PHE A 228 22.84 -17.45 -5.65
N SER A 229 23.19 -18.70 -5.96
CA SER A 229 23.90 -19.04 -7.19
C SER A 229 22.99 -19.18 -8.41
N ASP A 230 21.68 -19.31 -8.18
CA ASP A 230 20.67 -19.45 -9.22
C ASP A 230 20.24 -18.07 -9.75
N PRO A 231 20.47 -17.77 -11.05
CA PRO A 231 20.02 -16.53 -11.66
C PRO A 231 18.50 -16.32 -11.58
N GLU A 232 17.71 -17.40 -11.60
CA GLU A 232 16.24 -17.32 -11.53
C GLU A 232 15.79 -16.86 -10.14
N PHE A 233 16.41 -17.40 -9.08
CA PHE A 233 16.19 -16.94 -7.70
C PHE A 233 16.52 -15.45 -7.54
N LEU A 234 17.68 -15.00 -8.06
CA LEU A 234 18.08 -13.60 -8.00
C LEU A 234 17.12 -12.67 -8.74
N ALA A 235 16.64 -13.08 -9.91
CA ALA A 235 15.64 -12.34 -10.68
C ALA A 235 14.31 -12.26 -9.93
N GLY A 236 13.84 -13.36 -9.36
CA GLY A 236 12.61 -13.43 -8.56
C GLY A 236 12.70 -12.58 -7.28
N LEU A 237 13.82 -12.65 -6.56
CA LEU A 237 14.09 -11.82 -5.38
C LEU A 237 14.11 -10.33 -5.75
N GLY A 238 14.82 -9.97 -6.82
CA GLY A 238 14.89 -8.60 -7.33
C GLY A 238 13.51 -8.06 -7.70
N ALA A 239 12.72 -8.82 -8.45
CA ALA A 239 11.35 -8.45 -8.81
C ALA A 239 10.46 -8.28 -7.57
N THR A 240 10.56 -9.18 -6.60
CA THR A 240 9.80 -9.12 -5.35
C THR A 240 10.15 -7.87 -4.54
N LEU A 241 11.44 -7.56 -4.38
CA LEU A 241 11.90 -6.36 -3.65
C LEU A 241 11.48 -5.07 -4.36
N LEU A 242 11.49 -5.05 -5.70
CA LEU A 242 11.02 -3.90 -6.48
C LEU A 242 9.51 -3.68 -6.30
N LEU A 243 8.70 -4.73 -6.42
CA LEU A 243 7.25 -4.65 -6.21
C LEU A 243 6.91 -4.25 -4.77
N TRP A 244 7.59 -4.84 -3.79
CA TRP A 244 7.47 -4.49 -2.38
C TRP A 244 7.80 -3.01 -2.13
N GLY A 245 8.96 -2.54 -2.59
CA GLY A 245 9.39 -1.15 -2.43
C GLY A 245 8.45 -0.16 -3.13
N ALA A 246 7.93 -0.53 -4.29
CA ALA A 246 6.97 0.29 -5.03
C ALA A 246 5.61 0.37 -4.32
N GLY A 247 5.15 -0.73 -3.71
CA GLY A 247 3.96 -0.75 -2.85
C GLY A 247 4.11 0.15 -1.61
N LEU A 248 5.26 0.12 -0.95
CA LEU A 248 5.54 1.03 0.18
C LEU A 248 5.56 2.50 -0.27
N LEU A 249 6.20 2.79 -1.40
CA LEU A 249 6.25 4.14 -1.95
C LEU A 249 4.84 4.64 -2.34
N LEU A 250 3.98 3.78 -2.88
CA LEU A 250 2.57 4.09 -3.15
C LEU A 250 1.84 4.51 -1.88
N LEU A 251 1.97 3.74 -0.79
CA LEU A 251 1.38 4.08 0.50
C LEU A 251 1.91 5.40 1.06
N LEU A 252 3.22 5.65 0.97
CA LEU A 252 3.81 6.92 1.41
C LEU A 252 3.31 8.11 0.57
N LEU A 253 3.16 7.95 -0.75
CA LEU A 253 2.57 8.97 -1.63
C LEU A 253 1.11 9.25 -1.27
N LEU A 254 0.33 8.23 -0.90
CA LEU A 254 -1.03 8.40 -0.40
C LEU A 254 -1.05 9.19 0.92
N VAL A 255 -0.15 8.88 1.86
CA VAL A 255 -0.01 9.66 3.11
C VAL A 255 0.32 11.13 2.82
N VAL A 256 1.24 11.37 1.90
CA VAL A 256 1.64 12.72 1.50
C VAL A 256 0.47 13.47 0.88
N ALA A 257 -0.32 12.81 0.02
CA ALA A 257 -1.54 13.36 -0.53
C ALA A 257 -2.59 13.70 0.56
N MET A 258 -2.67 12.91 1.62
CA MET A 258 -3.58 13.15 2.76
C MET A 258 -3.14 14.29 3.69
N ILE A 259 -1.83 14.52 3.83
CA ILE A 259 -1.27 15.59 4.66
C ILE A 259 -1.19 16.91 3.88
N ALA A 260 -1.00 16.86 2.57
CA ALA A 260 -0.84 18.04 1.73
C ALA A 260 -2.04 19.01 1.83
N PRO A 261 -1.83 20.34 1.76
CA PRO A 261 -2.90 21.33 1.82
C PRO A 261 -3.99 21.11 0.76
N ALA A 262 -5.22 21.52 1.05
CA ALA A 262 -6.34 21.38 0.12
C ALA A 262 -6.09 22.13 -1.20
N ALA A 263 -5.31 23.22 -1.20
CA ALA A 263 -5.01 24.00 -2.41
C ALA A 263 -3.98 23.34 -3.36
N ALA A 264 -3.23 22.34 -2.92
CA ALA A 264 -2.21 21.67 -3.74
C ALA A 264 -2.83 20.59 -4.66
N ASP A 265 -2.15 20.27 -5.76
CA ASP A 265 -2.52 19.14 -6.62
C ASP A 265 -2.01 17.83 -5.97
N ARG A 266 -2.90 17.17 -5.24
CA ARG A 266 -2.59 15.95 -4.48
C ARG A 266 -2.52 14.69 -5.34
N ALA A 267 -3.22 14.68 -6.48
CA ALA A 267 -3.39 13.47 -7.30
C ALA A 267 -2.25 13.28 -8.31
N ARG A 268 -1.64 14.37 -8.79
CA ARG A 268 -0.57 14.33 -9.80
C ARG A 268 0.61 13.40 -9.47
N PRO A 269 1.29 13.52 -8.30
CA PRO A 269 2.42 12.65 -8.01
C PRO A 269 2.00 11.18 -7.91
N LEU A 270 0.81 10.90 -7.39
CA LEU A 270 0.26 9.55 -7.28
C LEU A 270 0.00 8.94 -8.66
N ARG A 271 -0.71 9.65 -9.54
CA ARG A 271 -1.06 9.15 -10.88
C ARG A 271 0.16 8.96 -11.77
N VAL A 272 1.13 9.87 -11.71
CA VAL A 272 2.40 9.72 -12.44
C VAL A 272 3.15 8.48 -11.96
N PHE A 273 3.22 8.27 -10.65
CA PHE A 273 3.88 7.09 -10.09
C PHE A 273 3.17 5.79 -10.49
N VAL A 274 1.85 5.70 -10.32
CA VAL A 274 1.08 4.50 -10.70
C VAL A 274 1.18 4.22 -12.20
N THR A 275 1.12 5.26 -13.04
CA THR A 275 1.27 5.10 -14.49
C THR A 275 2.69 4.64 -14.86
N GLY A 276 3.71 5.20 -14.19
CA GLY A 276 5.10 4.76 -14.37
C GLY A 276 5.31 3.30 -13.98
N MET A 277 4.74 2.87 -12.84
CA MET A 277 4.74 1.47 -12.42
C MET A 277 3.99 0.58 -13.41
N TRP A 278 2.84 1.03 -13.91
CA TRP A 278 2.04 0.29 -14.88
C TRP A 278 2.82 0.05 -16.19
N VAL A 279 3.49 1.09 -16.72
CA VAL A 279 4.36 0.97 -17.91
C VAL A 279 5.55 0.05 -17.62
N ALA A 280 6.26 0.26 -16.50
CA ALA A 280 7.42 -0.55 -16.13
C ALA A 280 7.04 -2.03 -15.94
N GLY A 281 5.90 -2.29 -15.29
CA GLY A 281 5.35 -3.64 -15.13
C GLY A 281 4.96 -4.28 -16.47
N GLY A 282 4.39 -3.51 -17.39
CA GLY A 282 4.03 -4.01 -18.73
C GLY A 282 5.27 -4.36 -19.55
N LEU A 283 6.30 -3.52 -19.53
CA LEU A 283 7.58 -3.80 -20.18
C LEU A 283 8.28 -5.01 -19.56
N ALA A 284 8.26 -5.14 -18.22
CA ALA A 284 8.81 -6.29 -17.52
C ALA A 284 8.05 -7.58 -17.86
N ALA A 285 6.72 -7.52 -17.95
CA ALA A 285 5.90 -8.66 -18.35
C ALA A 285 6.17 -9.10 -19.79
N ILE A 286 6.30 -8.15 -20.73
CA ILE A 286 6.69 -8.46 -22.12
C ILE A 286 8.09 -9.09 -22.16
N GLY A 287 9.06 -8.53 -21.42
CA GLY A 287 10.42 -9.07 -21.36
C GLY A 287 10.47 -10.48 -20.76
N ALA A 288 9.74 -10.72 -19.68
CA ALA A 288 9.62 -12.03 -19.05
C ALA A 288 8.92 -13.03 -19.99
N SER A 289 7.82 -12.63 -20.64
CA SER A 289 7.13 -13.47 -21.62
C SER A 289 8.00 -13.83 -22.82
N ALA A 290 8.85 -12.91 -23.28
CA ALA A 290 9.81 -13.20 -24.35
C ALA A 290 10.95 -14.13 -23.90
N TRP A 291 11.35 -14.08 -22.62
CA TRP A 291 12.39 -14.93 -22.07
C TRP A 291 11.92 -16.36 -21.82
N TYR A 292 10.75 -16.50 -21.19
CA TYR A 292 10.17 -17.79 -20.85
C TYR A 292 9.36 -18.40 -22.00
N ASP A 293 9.04 -17.62 -23.04
CA ASP A 293 8.18 -18.02 -24.17
C ASP A 293 6.80 -18.49 -23.68
N GLU A 294 6.23 -17.71 -22.76
CA GLU A 294 4.99 -17.98 -22.03
C GLU A 294 4.18 -16.70 -21.82
N ALA A 295 2.85 -16.78 -21.94
CA ALA A 295 1.95 -15.65 -21.75
C ALA A 295 1.60 -15.33 -20.27
N ALA A 296 1.99 -16.20 -19.33
CA ALA A 296 1.66 -16.06 -17.91
C ALA A 296 2.08 -14.72 -17.27
N PRO A 297 3.30 -14.17 -17.53
CA PRO A 297 3.69 -12.86 -17.01
C PRO A 297 2.75 -11.72 -17.42
N ILE A 298 2.19 -11.76 -18.64
CA ILE A 298 1.23 -10.75 -19.12
C ILE A 298 -0.10 -10.87 -18.35
N ALA A 299 -0.56 -12.09 -18.03
CA ALA A 299 -1.75 -12.30 -17.22
C ALA A 299 -1.55 -11.83 -15.77
N ILE A 300 -0.37 -12.07 -15.18
CA ILE A 300 -0.01 -11.56 -13.85
C ILE A 300 -0.01 -10.02 -13.84
N TRP A 301 0.52 -9.39 -14.89
CA TRP A 301 0.48 -7.94 -15.04
C TRP A 301 -0.95 -7.40 -15.20
N LEU A 302 -1.83 -8.10 -15.90
CA LEU A 302 -3.26 -7.75 -15.99
C LEU A 302 -3.90 -7.74 -14.59
N ILE A 303 -3.76 -8.83 -13.83
CA ILE A 303 -4.33 -8.96 -12.49
C ILE A 303 -3.74 -7.90 -11.55
N GLY A 304 -2.42 -7.74 -11.54
CA GLY A 304 -1.72 -6.75 -10.71
C GLY A 304 -2.12 -5.31 -11.02
N SER A 305 -2.32 -4.98 -12.30
CA SER A 305 -2.81 -3.67 -12.72
C SER A 305 -4.22 -3.39 -12.20
N PHE A 306 -5.12 -4.38 -12.26
CA PHE A 306 -6.48 -4.24 -11.77
C PHE A 306 -6.54 -4.11 -10.24
N LEU A 307 -5.68 -4.82 -9.50
CA LEU A 307 -5.59 -4.72 -8.05
C LEU A 307 -5.29 -3.27 -7.57
N VAL A 308 -4.51 -2.52 -8.35
CA VAL A 308 -4.18 -1.11 -8.05
C VAL A 308 -5.21 -0.14 -8.63
N LEU A 309 -5.67 -0.37 -9.86
CA LEU A 309 -6.53 0.58 -10.59
C LEU A 309 -8.00 0.55 -10.12
N MET A 310 -8.50 -0.59 -9.63
CA MET A 310 -9.88 -0.71 -9.12
C MET A 310 -10.12 0.14 -7.87
N PRO A 311 -9.28 0.08 -6.82
CA PRO A 311 -9.36 1.04 -5.71
C PRO A 311 -9.16 2.49 -6.18
N ALA A 312 -8.31 2.71 -7.19
CA ALA A 312 -8.06 4.05 -7.72
C ALA A 312 -9.31 4.66 -8.38
N LEU A 313 -10.18 3.87 -9.03
CA LEU A 313 -11.49 4.33 -9.52
C LEU A 313 -12.37 4.89 -8.40
N LEU A 314 -12.45 4.17 -7.27
CA LEU A 314 -13.23 4.58 -6.10
C LEU A 314 -12.68 5.88 -5.49
N ILE A 315 -11.36 5.95 -5.32
CA ILE A 315 -10.67 7.14 -4.78
C ILE A 315 -10.86 8.34 -5.72
N ALA A 316 -10.67 8.14 -7.03
CA ALA A 316 -10.83 9.18 -8.04
C ALA A 316 -12.25 9.78 -8.05
N SER A 317 -13.28 8.96 -7.87
CA SER A 317 -14.68 9.44 -7.78
C SER A 317 -14.92 10.40 -6.60
N SER A 318 -14.09 10.30 -5.56
CA SER A 318 -14.17 11.09 -4.33
C SER A 318 -13.35 12.38 -4.36
N GLU A 319 -12.65 12.64 -5.47
CA GLU A 319 -11.88 13.87 -5.63
C GLU A 319 -12.80 15.10 -5.78
N ARG A 320 -12.22 16.28 -5.58
CA ARG A 320 -12.94 17.55 -5.68
C ARG A 320 -13.34 17.89 -7.11
N ASP A 321 -14.44 18.62 -7.23
CA ASP A 321 -14.96 19.14 -8.50
C ASP A 321 -14.55 20.60 -8.78
N THR A 322 -13.84 21.26 -7.85
CA THR A 322 -13.46 22.68 -7.95
C THR A 322 -11.95 22.88 -7.92
N PHE A 323 -11.46 23.73 -8.83
CA PHE A 323 -10.04 24.03 -8.97
C PHE A 323 -9.72 25.37 -8.29
N GLY A 324 -8.69 25.37 -7.44
CA GLY A 324 -8.22 26.61 -6.81
C GLY A 324 -7.53 27.54 -7.82
N PRO A 325 -7.48 28.87 -7.57
CA PRO A 325 -6.83 29.83 -8.47
C PRO A 325 -5.35 29.49 -8.75
N ARG A 326 -4.62 28.98 -7.76
CA ARG A 326 -3.22 28.55 -7.92
C ARG A 326 -3.05 27.42 -8.93
N GLN A 327 -3.99 26.46 -8.97
CA GLN A 327 -3.92 25.32 -9.88
C GLN A 327 -4.26 25.74 -11.32
N ARG A 328 -5.22 26.67 -11.49
CA ARG A 328 -5.62 27.19 -12.80
C ARG A 328 -4.53 28.00 -13.52
N ARG A 329 -3.54 28.54 -12.79
CA ARG A 329 -2.37 29.24 -13.38
C ARG A 329 -1.39 28.32 -14.09
N VAL A 330 -1.35 27.03 -13.71
CA VAL A 330 -0.41 26.05 -14.26
C VAL A 330 -1.03 25.29 -15.45
N ILE A 331 -2.29 25.57 -15.79
CA ILE A 331 -2.99 24.89 -16.90
C ILE A 331 -2.48 25.46 -18.23
N PRO A 332 -1.99 24.61 -19.16
CA PRO A 332 -1.52 25.04 -20.47
C PRO A 332 -2.67 25.59 -21.31
N GLU A 333 -2.36 26.56 -22.17
CA GLU A 333 -3.34 27.11 -23.13
C GLU A 333 -3.60 26.16 -24.30
N HIS A 334 -2.61 25.35 -24.68
CA HIS A 334 -2.72 24.42 -25.81
C HIS A 334 -3.65 23.22 -25.48
N PRO A 335 -4.65 22.90 -26.31
CA PRO A 335 -5.71 21.94 -25.97
C PRO A 335 -5.23 20.50 -25.74
N SER A 336 -4.20 20.05 -26.47
CA SER A 336 -3.61 18.70 -26.30
C SER A 336 -2.83 18.56 -24.99
N LEU A 337 -1.97 19.54 -24.67
CA LEU A 337 -1.24 19.59 -23.40
C LEU A 337 -2.21 19.73 -22.22
N ARG A 338 -3.32 20.43 -22.42
CA ARG A 338 -4.40 20.54 -21.44
C ARG A 338 -5.10 19.21 -21.18
N LEU A 339 -5.33 18.37 -22.21
CA LEU A 339 -5.89 17.02 -22.03
C LEU A 339 -4.93 16.13 -21.23
N VAL A 340 -3.66 16.08 -21.62
CA VAL A 340 -2.64 15.25 -20.95
C VAL A 340 -2.45 15.70 -19.50
N GLN A 341 -2.23 17.00 -19.26
CA GLN A 341 -2.08 17.51 -17.90
C GLN A 341 -3.38 17.38 -17.09
N GLY A 342 -4.53 17.54 -17.75
CA GLY A 342 -5.85 17.31 -17.17
C GLY A 342 -5.95 15.91 -16.57
N LEU A 343 -5.57 14.88 -17.33
CA LEU A 343 -5.62 13.48 -16.93
C LEU A 343 -4.85 13.18 -15.63
N PHE A 344 -3.71 13.84 -15.42
CA PHE A 344 -2.90 13.66 -14.21
C PHE A 344 -3.26 14.65 -13.09
N SER A 345 -4.06 15.68 -13.35
CA SER A 345 -4.38 16.70 -12.35
C SER A 345 -5.51 16.29 -11.40
N SER A 346 -5.51 16.82 -10.17
CA SER A 346 -6.58 16.58 -9.21
C SER A 346 -7.95 17.02 -9.75
N GLY A 347 -8.91 16.11 -9.78
CA GLY A 347 -10.28 16.35 -10.22
C GLY A 347 -11.01 15.02 -10.46
N ALA A 348 -12.27 14.92 -10.01
CA ALA A 348 -13.02 13.65 -10.09
C ALA A 348 -13.20 13.15 -11.52
N ALA A 349 -13.54 14.03 -12.46
CA ALA A 349 -13.72 13.65 -13.86
C ALA A 349 -12.41 13.19 -14.51
N ALA A 350 -11.31 13.91 -14.28
CA ALA A 350 -10.00 13.54 -14.80
C ALA A 350 -9.48 12.24 -14.18
N GLY A 351 -9.70 12.04 -12.88
CA GLY A 351 -9.32 10.82 -12.19
C GLY A 351 -10.11 9.60 -12.65
N LEU A 352 -11.43 9.75 -12.84
CA LEU A 352 -12.27 8.70 -13.41
C LEU A 352 -11.80 8.35 -14.82
N LEU A 353 -11.51 9.34 -15.67
CA LEU A 353 -10.97 9.10 -17.02
C LEU A 353 -9.61 8.39 -16.98
N TRP A 354 -8.70 8.79 -16.09
CA TRP A 354 -7.40 8.14 -15.95
C TRP A 354 -7.55 6.69 -15.48
N ALA A 355 -8.38 6.46 -14.47
CA ALA A 355 -8.61 5.16 -13.87
C ALA A 355 -9.52 4.24 -14.73
N THR A 356 -10.16 4.75 -15.79
CA THR A 356 -10.83 3.93 -16.82
C THR A 356 -9.92 3.62 -18.00
N LEU A 357 -9.15 4.59 -18.46
CA LEU A 357 -8.28 4.43 -19.63
C LEU A 357 -7.18 3.39 -19.39
N LEU A 358 -6.55 3.38 -18.21
CA LEU A 358 -5.49 2.42 -17.91
C LEU A 358 -5.99 0.96 -17.88
N PRO A 359 -7.11 0.60 -17.20
CA PRO A 359 -7.64 -0.77 -17.28
C PRO A 359 -8.04 -1.19 -18.71
N ILE A 360 -8.68 -0.31 -19.48
CA ILE A 360 -9.03 -0.59 -20.88
C ILE A 360 -7.76 -0.88 -21.69
N LEU A 361 -6.75 -0.03 -21.56
CA LEU A 361 -5.48 -0.21 -22.25
C LEU A 361 -4.77 -1.50 -21.82
N THR A 362 -4.86 -1.86 -20.53
CA THR A 362 -4.31 -3.13 -20.01
C THR A 362 -4.97 -4.32 -20.68
N VAL A 363 -6.31 -4.37 -20.70
CA VAL A 363 -7.08 -5.46 -21.34
C VAL A 363 -6.77 -5.55 -22.83
N VAL A 364 -6.75 -4.42 -23.54
CA VAL A 364 -6.44 -4.37 -24.98
C VAL A 364 -5.03 -4.87 -25.24
N LEU A 365 -4.03 -4.39 -24.49
CA LEU A 365 -2.64 -4.83 -24.64
C LEU A 365 -2.49 -6.32 -24.33
N THR A 366 -3.11 -6.82 -23.26
CA THR A 366 -3.11 -8.26 -22.95
C THR A 366 -3.73 -9.07 -24.09
N PHE A 367 -4.90 -8.68 -24.59
CA PHE A 367 -5.56 -9.36 -25.70
C PHE A 367 -4.70 -9.42 -26.98
N LEU A 368 -3.94 -8.35 -27.26
CA LEU A 368 -3.05 -8.28 -28.42
C LEU A 368 -1.73 -9.06 -28.22
N LEU A 369 -1.19 -9.07 -27.01
CA LEU A 369 0.13 -9.66 -26.72
C LEU A 369 0.05 -11.17 -26.47
N VAL A 370 -1.02 -11.65 -25.86
CA VAL A 370 -1.17 -13.07 -25.51
C VAL A 370 -0.99 -14.00 -26.72
N PRO A 371 -1.64 -13.79 -27.88
CA PRO A 371 -1.48 -14.68 -29.03
C PRO A 371 -0.05 -14.72 -29.60
N ILE A 372 0.79 -13.73 -29.28
CA ILE A 372 2.18 -13.65 -29.76
C ILE A 372 3.09 -14.59 -28.97
N PHE A 373 2.81 -14.79 -27.68
CA PHE A 373 3.65 -15.58 -26.75
C PHE A 373 3.02 -16.92 -26.35
N ASP A 374 1.89 -17.31 -26.97
CA ASP A 374 1.18 -18.57 -26.70
C ASP A 374 1.80 -19.78 -27.43
N GLY A 375 3.12 -19.76 -27.64
CA GLY A 375 3.85 -20.71 -28.49
C GLY A 375 3.87 -22.16 -27.97
N ARG A 376 3.51 -22.38 -26.71
CA ARG A 376 3.59 -23.68 -26.02
C ARG A 376 2.25 -24.33 -25.69
N GLY A 377 1.12 -23.69 -26.02
CA GLY A 377 -0.21 -24.25 -25.82
C GLY A 377 -0.53 -24.53 -24.34
N HIS A 378 -0.21 -23.59 -23.44
CA HIS A 378 -0.96 -23.53 -22.18
C HIS A 378 -2.46 -23.42 -22.50
N ASP A 379 -3.33 -23.87 -21.58
CA ASP A 379 -4.78 -23.84 -21.79
C ASP A 379 -5.22 -22.42 -22.17
N ALA A 380 -5.35 -22.16 -23.47
CA ALA A 380 -5.76 -20.85 -24.00
C ALA A 380 -7.11 -20.43 -23.39
N ASP A 381 -7.89 -21.40 -22.93
CA ASP A 381 -9.15 -21.22 -22.22
C ASP A 381 -8.96 -20.65 -20.81
N GLU A 382 -7.94 -21.04 -20.04
CA GLU A 382 -7.65 -20.43 -18.73
C GLU A 382 -7.30 -18.95 -18.90
N LEU A 383 -6.46 -18.62 -19.87
CA LEU A 383 -6.01 -17.25 -20.05
C LEU A 383 -7.12 -16.33 -20.58
N ARG A 384 -7.98 -16.86 -21.47
CA ARG A 384 -9.22 -16.18 -21.89
C ARG A 384 -10.16 -15.95 -20.73
N TYR A 385 -10.30 -16.93 -19.83
CA TYR A 385 -11.12 -16.79 -18.63
C TYR A 385 -10.58 -15.72 -17.69
N VAL A 386 -9.26 -15.64 -17.49
CA VAL A 386 -8.63 -14.55 -16.70
C VAL A 386 -8.92 -13.19 -17.32
N ILE A 387 -8.78 -13.04 -18.65
CA ILE A 387 -9.07 -11.78 -19.35
C ILE A 387 -10.54 -11.40 -19.18
N LEU A 388 -11.46 -12.34 -19.41
CA LEU A 388 -12.90 -12.13 -19.29
C LEU A 388 -13.30 -11.76 -17.86
N GLY A 389 -12.90 -12.57 -16.88
CA GLY A 389 -13.22 -12.35 -15.46
C GLY A 389 -12.68 -11.02 -14.95
N THR A 390 -11.45 -10.66 -15.30
CA THR A 390 -10.86 -9.38 -14.93
C THR A 390 -11.58 -8.21 -15.59
N SER A 391 -11.95 -8.34 -16.87
CA SER A 391 -12.69 -7.31 -17.62
C SER A 391 -14.09 -7.08 -17.04
N VAL A 392 -14.83 -8.16 -16.77
CA VAL A 392 -16.17 -8.11 -16.17
C VAL A 392 -16.12 -7.47 -14.78
N CYS A 393 -15.17 -7.88 -13.94
CA CYS A 393 -14.96 -7.28 -12.62
C CYS A 393 -14.70 -5.78 -12.73
N GLY A 394 -13.83 -5.36 -13.67
CA GLY A 394 -13.56 -3.95 -13.91
C GLY A 394 -14.76 -3.13 -14.38
N LEU A 395 -15.57 -3.70 -15.28
CA LEU A 395 -16.79 -3.06 -15.76
C LEU A 395 -17.82 -2.91 -14.63
N PHE A 396 -17.98 -3.90 -13.76
CA PHE A 396 -18.86 -3.78 -12.60
C PHE A 396 -18.40 -2.69 -11.65
N VAL A 397 -17.12 -2.69 -11.25
CA VAL A 397 -16.59 -1.66 -10.35
C VAL A 397 -16.75 -0.27 -10.96
N LEU A 398 -16.44 -0.11 -12.25
CA LEU A 398 -16.68 1.13 -12.97
C LEU A 398 -18.17 1.52 -12.97
N GLY A 399 -19.06 0.60 -13.30
CA GLY A 399 -20.50 0.83 -13.33
C GLY A 399 -21.05 1.29 -11.97
N TYR A 400 -20.65 0.63 -10.88
CA TYR A 400 -21.01 1.04 -9.53
C TYR A 400 -20.42 2.41 -9.13
N THR A 401 -19.19 2.72 -9.56
CA THR A 401 -18.60 4.05 -9.31
C THR A 401 -19.36 5.17 -10.05
N LEU A 402 -19.80 4.92 -11.28
CA LEU A 402 -20.61 5.87 -12.06
C LEU A 402 -22.00 6.04 -11.46
N LEU A 403 -22.62 4.95 -11.00
CA LEU A 403 -23.89 4.98 -10.30
C LEU A 403 -23.78 5.77 -8.98
N ALA A 404 -22.73 5.54 -8.19
CA ALA A 404 -22.47 6.30 -6.97
C ALA A 404 -22.26 7.80 -7.26
N THR A 405 -21.56 8.12 -8.35
CA THR A 405 -21.34 9.50 -8.80
C THR A 405 -22.66 10.17 -9.19
N PHE A 406 -23.59 9.44 -9.79
CA PHE A 406 -24.93 9.92 -10.11
C PHE A 406 -25.80 10.10 -8.86
N LEU A 407 -25.85 9.11 -7.97
CA LEU A 407 -26.61 9.17 -6.70
C LEU A 407 -26.17 10.36 -5.84
N ARG A 408 -24.86 10.64 -5.80
CA ARG A 408 -24.32 11.84 -5.17
C ARG A 408 -24.89 13.11 -5.77
N GLN A 409 -24.94 13.22 -7.10
CA GLN A 409 -25.46 14.42 -7.76
C GLN A 409 -26.95 14.63 -7.47
N LEU A 410 -27.72 13.55 -7.30
CA LEU A 410 -29.14 13.60 -6.99
C LEU A 410 -29.41 14.01 -5.54
N PHE A 411 -28.72 13.39 -4.58
CA PHE A 411 -29.05 13.50 -3.15
C PHE A 411 -28.08 14.37 -2.34
N LEU A 412 -26.83 14.58 -2.79
CA LEU A 412 -25.75 15.15 -1.98
C LEU A 412 -25.03 16.29 -2.71
N LYS A 413 -25.66 17.47 -2.77
CA LYS A 413 -25.14 18.67 -3.45
C LYS A 413 -24.02 19.42 -2.69
N SER A 414 -23.67 19.00 -1.47
CA SER A 414 -22.69 19.69 -0.62
C SER A 414 -21.24 19.29 -0.97
N PRO A 415 -20.29 20.24 -1.06
CA PRO A 415 -18.88 19.96 -1.32
C PRO A 415 -18.23 19.09 -0.23
N ALA A 416 -18.69 19.17 1.02
CA ALA A 416 -18.20 18.34 2.12
C ALA A 416 -18.54 16.84 1.93
N LYS A 417 -19.56 16.53 1.12
CA LYS A 417 -20.02 15.17 0.84
C LYS A 417 -19.40 14.55 -0.42
N GLN A 418 -18.51 15.27 -1.12
CA GLN A 418 -17.77 14.73 -2.28
C GLN A 418 -16.81 13.60 -1.87
N LEU A 419 -16.26 13.66 -0.66
CA LEU A 419 -15.43 12.61 -0.08
C LEU A 419 -16.17 11.29 0.19
N ALA A 420 -17.51 11.30 0.19
CA ALA A 420 -18.32 10.11 0.45
C ALA A 420 -18.61 9.27 -0.81
N THR A 421 -18.28 9.77 -2.02
CA THR A 421 -18.66 9.11 -3.30
C THR A 421 -18.10 7.70 -3.43
N GLY A 422 -16.82 7.52 -3.15
CA GLY A 422 -16.16 6.22 -3.16
C GLY A 422 -16.69 5.29 -2.07
N GLY A 423 -17.10 5.84 -0.92
CA GLY A 423 -17.78 5.09 0.14
C GLY A 423 -19.15 4.57 -0.31
N ILE A 424 -19.95 5.39 -1.01
CA ILE A 424 -21.23 4.96 -1.60
C ILE A 424 -20.98 3.84 -2.61
N ALA A 425 -19.98 3.99 -3.49
CA ALA A 425 -19.64 2.94 -4.45
C ALA A 425 -19.21 1.64 -3.76
N ALA A 426 -18.40 1.71 -2.71
CA ALA A 426 -18.01 0.54 -1.92
C ALA A 426 -19.21 -0.14 -1.25
N VAL A 427 -20.16 0.63 -0.71
CA VAL A 427 -21.40 0.09 -0.13
C VAL A 427 -22.27 -0.57 -1.21
N LEU A 428 -22.38 0.00 -2.40
CA LEU A 428 -23.11 -0.60 -3.52
C LEU A 428 -22.47 -1.92 -3.96
N ILE A 429 -21.14 -1.96 -4.07
CA ILE A 429 -20.39 -3.18 -4.38
C ILE A 429 -20.61 -4.24 -3.29
N ALA A 430 -20.48 -3.87 -2.02
CA ALA A 430 -20.70 -4.80 -0.90
C ALA A 430 -22.15 -5.33 -0.88
N ALA A 431 -23.14 -4.47 -1.15
CA ALA A 431 -24.53 -4.88 -1.27
C ALA A 431 -24.74 -5.84 -2.46
N ALA A 432 -24.10 -5.58 -3.60
CA ALA A 432 -24.15 -6.46 -4.76
C ALA A 432 -23.50 -7.83 -4.50
N MET A 433 -22.51 -7.89 -3.62
CA MET A 433 -21.86 -9.14 -3.21
C MET A 433 -22.68 -9.92 -2.16
N LEU A 434 -23.33 -9.23 -1.22
CA LEU A 434 -23.98 -9.87 -0.06
C LEU A 434 -25.47 -10.11 -0.25
N VAL A 435 -26.20 -9.18 -0.85
CA VAL A 435 -27.66 -9.23 -0.91
C VAL A 435 -28.16 -10.39 -1.78
N PRO A 436 -27.66 -10.62 -3.00
CA PRO A 436 -28.18 -11.70 -3.83
C PRO A 436 -28.00 -13.09 -3.19
N PRO A 437 -26.82 -13.47 -2.64
CA PRO A 437 -26.69 -14.74 -1.93
C PRO A 437 -27.59 -14.86 -0.68
N LEU A 438 -27.77 -13.77 0.08
CA LEU A 438 -28.66 -13.78 1.25
C LEU A 438 -30.13 -13.96 0.85
N VAL A 439 -30.56 -13.33 -0.24
CA VAL A 439 -31.91 -13.50 -0.79
C VAL A 439 -32.09 -14.91 -1.34
N ALA A 440 -31.10 -15.45 -2.06
CA ALA A 440 -31.10 -16.83 -2.55
C ALA A 440 -31.26 -17.83 -1.40
N PHE A 441 -30.46 -17.68 -0.35
CA PHE A 441 -30.54 -18.49 0.87
C PHE A 441 -31.90 -18.38 1.56
N ALA A 442 -32.47 -17.18 1.62
CA ALA A 442 -33.79 -16.96 2.23
C ALA A 442 -34.95 -17.58 1.42
N LEU A 443 -34.84 -17.60 0.09
CA LEU A 443 -35.87 -18.14 -0.81
C LEU A 443 -35.78 -19.67 -0.97
N ASP A 444 -34.57 -20.22 -1.04
CA ASP A 444 -34.35 -21.67 -1.13
C ASP A 444 -33.19 -22.14 -0.23
N PRO A 445 -33.42 -22.31 1.09
CA PRO A 445 -32.39 -22.73 2.03
C PRO A 445 -31.79 -24.12 1.74
N ARG A 446 -32.43 -24.96 0.91
CA ARG A 446 -32.01 -26.35 0.64
C ARG A 446 -31.37 -26.53 -0.74
N GLY A 447 -31.64 -25.63 -1.69
CA GLY A 447 -31.12 -25.67 -3.06
C GLY A 447 -30.24 -24.48 -3.45
N TRP A 448 -30.02 -23.49 -2.56
CA TRP A 448 -29.20 -22.31 -2.87
C TRP A 448 -27.80 -22.66 -3.40
N ASP A 449 -27.14 -23.67 -2.83
CA ASP A 449 -25.82 -24.18 -3.22
C ASP A 449 -25.79 -24.64 -4.71
N ARG A 450 -26.85 -25.31 -5.17
CA ARG A 450 -26.92 -25.85 -6.54
C ARG A 450 -27.08 -24.79 -7.63
N SER A 451 -27.45 -23.57 -7.27
CA SER A 451 -27.68 -22.45 -8.19
C SER A 451 -26.84 -21.22 -7.87
N GLU A 452 -25.77 -21.37 -7.07
CA GLU A 452 -24.96 -20.24 -6.57
C GLU A 452 -24.53 -19.26 -7.66
N ALA A 453 -24.14 -19.77 -8.83
CA ALA A 453 -23.74 -18.95 -9.97
C ALA A 453 -24.89 -18.04 -10.47
N ASP A 454 -26.12 -18.54 -10.55
CA ASP A 454 -27.26 -17.79 -11.11
C ASP A 454 -27.62 -16.56 -10.27
N TRP A 455 -27.34 -16.58 -8.97
CA TRP A 455 -27.61 -15.46 -8.06
C TRP A 455 -26.49 -14.41 -8.03
N LEU A 456 -25.30 -14.74 -8.56
CA LEU A 456 -24.15 -13.86 -8.56
C LEU A 456 -24.12 -12.87 -9.75
N PHE A 457 -25.24 -12.69 -10.46
CA PHE A 457 -25.35 -11.84 -11.67
C PHE A 457 -25.04 -10.34 -11.45
N LEU A 458 -25.05 -9.87 -10.21
CA LEU A 458 -24.63 -8.51 -9.80
C LEU A 458 -23.24 -8.48 -9.15
N ASN A 459 -22.65 -9.62 -8.85
CA ASN A 459 -21.39 -9.70 -8.12
C ASN A 459 -20.20 -9.43 -9.08
N PRO A 460 -19.33 -8.44 -8.80
CA PRO A 460 -18.14 -8.18 -9.62
C PRO A 460 -17.20 -9.39 -9.76
N PHE A 461 -17.24 -10.31 -8.80
CA PHE A 461 -16.42 -11.52 -8.76
C PHE A 461 -17.19 -12.77 -9.21
N GLY A 462 -18.44 -12.64 -9.67
CA GLY A 462 -19.29 -13.77 -10.02
C GLY A 462 -18.66 -14.73 -11.04
N VAL A 463 -17.85 -14.22 -11.96
CA VAL A 463 -17.08 -15.04 -12.91
C VAL A 463 -16.18 -16.03 -12.18
N PHE A 464 -15.40 -15.58 -11.18
CA PHE A 464 -14.37 -16.39 -10.52
C PHE A 464 -14.92 -17.49 -9.59
N PHE A 465 -16.18 -17.40 -9.18
CA PHE A 465 -16.80 -18.36 -8.26
C PHE A 465 -17.39 -19.60 -8.97
N ARG A 466 -17.29 -19.69 -10.30
CA ARG A 466 -17.77 -20.86 -11.05
C ARG A 466 -16.76 -22.01 -10.96
N GLY A 467 -17.24 -23.21 -10.60
CA GLY A 467 -16.47 -24.44 -10.77
C GLY A 467 -16.25 -24.75 -12.25
N GLY A 468 -14.99 -25.02 -12.65
CA GLY A 468 -14.52 -25.04 -14.05
C GLY A 468 -15.03 -26.15 -14.98
N GLY A 469 -16.27 -26.62 -14.84
CA GLY A 469 -16.82 -27.75 -15.60
C GLY A 469 -17.63 -27.40 -16.85
N ASP A 470 -18.25 -26.22 -16.92
CA ASP A 470 -19.24 -25.91 -17.95
C ASP A 470 -18.80 -24.75 -18.86
N SER A 471 -18.97 -24.94 -20.17
CA SER A 471 -18.59 -24.01 -21.23
C SER A 471 -18.93 -22.52 -20.95
N VAL A 472 -18.01 -21.66 -21.40
CA VAL A 472 -17.85 -20.20 -21.19
C VAL A 472 -19.03 -19.33 -21.69
N GLN A 473 -20.08 -19.89 -22.28
CA GLN A 473 -20.85 -19.10 -23.27
C GLN A 473 -22.11 -18.39 -22.75
N GLY A 474 -22.81 -18.89 -21.73
CA GLY A 474 -24.10 -18.31 -21.32
C GLY A 474 -23.98 -17.24 -20.22
N TYR A 475 -23.50 -17.66 -19.06
CA TYR A 475 -23.47 -16.83 -17.85
C TYR A 475 -22.44 -15.70 -17.93
N ASP A 476 -21.24 -15.97 -18.45
CA ASP A 476 -20.20 -14.94 -18.55
C ASP A 476 -20.58 -13.85 -19.55
N LEU A 477 -21.28 -14.23 -20.63
CA LEU A 477 -21.87 -13.29 -21.58
C LEU A 477 -22.99 -12.47 -20.94
N LEU A 478 -23.82 -13.08 -20.10
CA LEU A 478 -24.82 -12.36 -19.31
C LEU A 478 -24.15 -11.33 -18.37
N LEU A 479 -23.10 -11.72 -17.63
CA LEU A 479 -22.36 -10.80 -16.76
C LEU A 479 -21.70 -9.67 -17.55
N LEU A 480 -21.13 -9.96 -18.72
CA LEU A 480 -20.56 -8.96 -19.61
C LEU A 480 -21.63 -7.98 -20.12
N VAL A 481 -22.80 -8.47 -20.51
CA VAL A 481 -23.93 -7.63 -20.96
C VAL A 481 -24.44 -6.75 -19.82
N ILE A 482 -24.64 -7.31 -18.62
CA ILE A 482 -25.11 -6.55 -17.45
C ILE A 482 -24.10 -5.48 -17.06
N SER A 483 -22.82 -5.84 -16.91
CA SER A 483 -21.76 -4.91 -16.51
C SER A 483 -21.54 -3.81 -17.55
N SER A 484 -21.55 -4.15 -18.85
CA SER A 484 -21.49 -3.16 -19.94
C SER A 484 -22.70 -2.24 -19.95
N GLY A 485 -23.90 -2.78 -19.73
CA GLY A 485 -25.14 -2.02 -19.62
C GLY A 485 -25.13 -1.04 -18.44
N LEU A 486 -24.59 -1.47 -17.28
CA LEU A 486 -24.44 -0.62 -16.10
C LEU A 486 -23.47 0.55 -16.37
N VAL A 487 -22.35 0.29 -17.06
CA VAL A 487 -21.40 1.33 -17.47
C VAL A 487 -22.05 2.30 -18.46
N LEU A 488 -22.74 1.78 -19.48
CA LEU A 488 -23.44 2.60 -20.49
C LEU A 488 -24.48 3.53 -19.83
N ALA A 489 -25.33 2.98 -18.97
CA ALA A 489 -26.31 3.74 -18.21
C ALA A 489 -25.62 4.79 -17.31
N GLY A 490 -24.57 4.39 -16.59
CA GLY A 490 -23.77 5.29 -15.76
C GLY A 490 -23.16 6.46 -16.54
N LEU A 491 -22.62 6.21 -17.73
CA LEU A 491 -22.06 7.25 -18.61
C LEU A 491 -23.13 8.21 -19.13
N LEU A 492 -24.27 7.69 -19.58
CA LEU A 492 -25.38 8.50 -20.07
C LEU A 492 -25.94 9.42 -18.98
N LEU A 493 -26.12 8.90 -17.76
CA LEU A 493 -26.60 9.66 -16.61
C LEU A 493 -25.62 10.77 -16.18
N ASN A 494 -24.30 10.52 -16.32
CA ASN A 494 -23.26 11.48 -15.92
C ASN A 494 -22.76 12.37 -17.07
N ALA A 495 -23.23 12.21 -18.30
CA ALA A 495 -22.70 12.89 -19.49
C ALA A 495 -22.69 14.43 -19.36
N ARG A 496 -23.79 15.01 -18.85
CA ARG A 496 -23.90 16.47 -18.61
C ARG A 496 -22.89 16.96 -17.57
N TRP A 497 -22.64 16.17 -16.53
CA TRP A 497 -21.68 16.50 -15.49
C TRP A 497 -20.25 16.45 -16.03
N PHE A 498 -19.88 15.40 -16.76
CA PHE A 498 -18.56 15.30 -17.42
C PHE A 498 -18.31 16.49 -18.36
N TRP A 499 -19.31 16.85 -19.17
CA TRP A 499 -19.21 18.01 -20.07
C TRP A 499 -18.98 19.33 -19.32
N LYS A 500 -19.67 19.52 -18.19
CA LYS A 500 -19.49 20.71 -17.33
C LYS A 500 -18.10 20.74 -16.69
N GLN A 501 -17.58 19.60 -16.25
CA GLN A 501 -16.24 19.50 -15.67
C GLN A 501 -15.16 19.81 -16.69
N TRP A 502 -15.29 19.26 -17.90
CA TRP A 502 -14.37 19.52 -19.00
C TRP A 502 -14.28 21.02 -19.33
N LYS A 503 -15.43 21.72 -19.38
CA LYS A 503 -15.47 23.17 -19.62
C LYS A 503 -14.87 24.00 -18.47
N ARG A 504 -14.93 23.50 -17.23
CA ARG A 504 -14.38 24.19 -16.04
C ARG A 504 -12.87 24.07 -15.92
N TYR A 505 -12.27 23.05 -16.53
CA TYR A 505 -10.82 22.90 -16.59
C TYR A 505 -10.24 23.85 -17.66
N ALA A 506 -10.19 25.14 -17.31
CA ALA A 506 -9.71 26.21 -18.18
C ALA A 506 -8.66 27.06 -17.45
N PRO A 507 -7.65 27.59 -18.19
CA PRO A 507 -6.66 28.49 -17.62
C PRO A 507 -7.33 29.72 -17.00
N LEU A 508 -6.64 30.35 -16.05
CA LEU A 508 -7.12 31.59 -15.45
C LEU A 508 -7.11 32.70 -16.50
N ARG A 509 -8.25 33.36 -16.74
CA ARG A 509 -8.30 34.48 -17.69
C ARG A 509 -7.57 35.70 -17.10
N PRO A 510 -6.92 36.54 -17.93
CA PRO A 510 -6.24 37.75 -17.46
C PRO A 510 -7.16 38.68 -16.65
N GLU A 511 -8.41 38.83 -17.06
CA GLU A 511 -9.43 39.64 -16.37
C GLU A 511 -9.75 39.13 -14.96
N GLU A 512 -9.87 37.81 -14.78
CA GLU A 512 -10.08 37.17 -13.48
C GLU A 512 -8.85 37.32 -12.57
N SER A 513 -7.66 37.36 -13.16
CA SER A 513 -6.42 37.56 -12.41
C SER A 513 -6.29 38.99 -11.85
N MET A 514 -6.76 39.99 -12.60
CA MET A 514 -6.77 41.39 -12.20
C MET A 514 -7.81 41.65 -11.10
N ALA A 515 -9.01 41.06 -11.21
CA ALA A 515 -10.05 41.16 -10.17
C ALA A 515 -9.61 40.56 -8.83
N LEU A 516 -8.92 39.41 -8.87
CA LEU A 516 -8.36 38.77 -7.67
C LEU A 516 -7.21 39.58 -7.05
N ALA A 517 -6.51 40.38 -7.85
CA ALA A 517 -5.47 41.29 -7.38
C ALA A 517 -6.04 42.58 -6.78
N SER A 518 -7.16 43.10 -7.30
CA SER A 518 -7.84 44.29 -6.77
C SER A 518 -8.56 44.04 -5.44
N ASP A 519 -9.05 42.82 -5.19
CA ASP A 519 -9.78 42.46 -3.97
C ASP A 519 -8.87 42.20 -2.73
N GLY A 520 -7.57 42.49 -2.81
CA GLY A 520 -6.63 42.33 -1.69
C GLY A 520 -6.35 40.87 -1.29
N VAL A 521 -6.89 39.89 -2.03
CA VAL A 521 -6.67 38.45 -1.81
C VAL A 521 -5.27 38.00 -2.30
N PHE A 522 -4.54 38.87 -2.99
CA PHE A 522 -3.18 38.62 -3.46
C PHE A 522 -2.22 39.74 -3.06
N VAL A 523 -1.26 39.41 -2.19
CA VAL A 523 0.06 40.03 -2.22
C VAL A 523 0.87 39.23 -3.25
N ALA A 524 1.32 39.88 -4.31
CA ALA A 524 2.23 39.28 -5.30
C ALA A 524 3.54 38.82 -4.60
N PRO A 525 4.27 37.83 -5.16
CA PRO A 525 5.53 37.37 -4.56
C PRO A 525 6.56 38.49 -4.40
#